data_AF-A0A2I1RF42-F1
#
_entry.id   AF-A0A2I1RF42-F1
#
_cell.length_a   1.000
_cell.length_b   1.000
_cell.length_c   1.000
_cell.angle_alpha   90.00
_cell.angle_beta   90.00
_cell.angle_gamma   90.00
#
_symmetry.space_group_name_H-M   'P 1'
#
loop_
_entity.id
_entity.type
_entity.pdbx_description
1 polymer ?
#
loop_
_entity_poly.entity_id
_entity_poly.type
_entity_poly.pdbx_seq_one_letter_code
_entity_poly.pdbx_strand_id
1 'polypeptide(L)'
;MSTAGRNHKKAVVPVGQRKDWAKQLQAQHNISIVVSCQIVCISRTAYYYEPKLNDDDAIVDKLTELTERHTRWGFPKCYKRLRKLGYVWNHKHVYRVYTAMKLNLRRKAKRRLPARAPEPLTVPNSLGHTWSMDFMSDKCNSPLK
;
A
#
# COMPACT_ATOMS: atom_id res chain seq x y z
N MET A 1 -40.03 -3.43 -28.82
CA MET A 1 -39.85 -4.52 -27.82
C MET A 1 -38.42 -4.99 -27.91
N SER A 2 -37.55 -4.57 -26.99
CA SER A 2 -36.10 -4.84 -27.04
C SER A 2 -35.76 -5.99 -26.08
N THR A 3 -35.23 -7.09 -26.60
CA THR A 3 -34.85 -8.28 -25.82
C THR A 3 -33.46 -8.10 -25.22
N ALA A 4 -33.39 -7.82 -23.92
CA ALA A 4 -32.15 -7.81 -23.16
C ALA A 4 -31.58 -9.24 -23.05
N GLY A 5 -30.46 -9.50 -23.73
CA GLY A 5 -29.73 -10.76 -23.63
C GLY A 5 -29.19 -10.98 -22.21
N ARG A 6 -29.68 -12.03 -21.54
CA ARG A 6 -29.19 -12.46 -20.21
C ARG A 6 -27.80 -13.06 -20.33
N ASN A 7 -26.78 -12.30 -19.95
CA ASN A 7 -25.39 -12.72 -19.89
C ASN A 7 -25.16 -13.61 -18.66
N HIS A 8 -25.42 -14.91 -18.79
CA HIS A 8 -25.17 -15.89 -17.73
C HIS A 8 -23.70 -16.31 -17.77
N LYS A 9 -22.89 -15.72 -16.89
CA LYS A 9 -21.51 -16.18 -16.68
C LYS A 9 -21.55 -17.64 -16.24
N LYS A 10 -20.92 -18.55 -17.00
CA LYS A 10 -20.78 -19.95 -16.60
C LYS A 10 -20.06 -19.99 -15.25
N ALA A 11 -20.68 -20.59 -14.23
CA ALA A 11 -20.06 -20.78 -12.93
C ALA A 11 -18.93 -21.81 -13.06
N VAL A 12 -17.69 -21.32 -13.16
CA VAL A 12 -16.51 -22.17 -13.21
C VAL A 12 -16.15 -22.53 -11.78
N VAL A 13 -16.33 -23.80 -11.41
CA VAL A 13 -15.88 -24.31 -10.11
C VAL A 13 -14.37 -24.08 -9.98
N PRO A 14 -13.88 -23.44 -8.91
CA PRO A 14 -12.46 -23.17 -8.74
C PRO A 14 -11.65 -24.47 -8.67
N VAL A 15 -10.42 -24.43 -9.19
CA VAL A 15 -9.53 -25.61 -9.29
C VAL A 15 -9.22 -26.21 -7.91
N GLY A 16 -9.16 -25.40 -6.86
CA GLY A 16 -8.97 -25.88 -5.48
C GLY A 16 -10.07 -26.85 -5.04
N GLN A 17 -11.33 -26.47 -5.24
CA GLN A 17 -12.48 -27.32 -4.88
C GLN A 17 -12.52 -28.62 -5.69
N ARG A 18 -12.11 -28.58 -6.96
CA ARG A 18 -11.95 -29.78 -7.80
C ARG A 18 -10.83 -30.69 -7.30
N LYS A 19 -9.72 -30.12 -6.84
CA LYS A 19 -8.63 -30.90 -6.23
C LYS A 19 -9.11 -31.62 -4.97
N ASP A 20 -9.96 -30.99 -4.16
CA ASP A 20 -10.54 -31.62 -2.97
C ASP A 20 -11.47 -32.79 -3.32
N TRP A 21 -12.32 -32.66 -4.34
CA TRP A 21 -13.13 -33.77 -4.85
C TRP A 21 -12.28 -34.94 -5.35
N ALA A 22 -11.18 -34.66 -6.07
CA ALA A 22 -10.27 -35.70 -6.55
C ALA A 22 -9.60 -36.46 -5.39
N LYS A 23 -9.25 -35.76 -4.30
CA LYS A 23 -8.72 -36.38 -3.06
C LYS A 23 -9.78 -37.22 -2.34
N GLN A 24 -11.02 -36.72 -2.25
CA GLN A 24 -12.13 -37.45 -1.63
C GLN A 24 -12.45 -38.74 -2.39
N LEU A 25 -12.49 -38.68 -3.72
CA LEU A 25 -12.74 -39.85 -4.58
C LEU A 25 -11.65 -40.92 -4.42
N GLN A 26 -10.38 -40.49 -4.33
CA GLN A 26 -9.26 -41.37 -4.06
C GLN A 26 -9.40 -42.08 -2.70
N ALA A 27 -9.78 -41.33 -1.66
CA ALA A 27 -9.95 -41.88 -0.31
C ALA A 27 -11.13 -42.86 -0.19
N GLN A 28 -12.24 -42.61 -0.89
CA GLN A 28 -13.45 -43.43 -0.80
C GLN A 28 -13.38 -44.72 -1.62
N HIS A 29 -12.77 -44.66 -2.81
CA HIS A 29 -12.82 -45.75 -3.80
C HIS A 29 -11.46 -46.39 -4.09
N ASN A 30 -10.39 -45.95 -3.44
CA ASN A 30 -9.01 -46.45 -3.61
C ASN A 30 -8.54 -46.46 -5.08
N ILE A 31 -8.95 -45.44 -5.84
CA ILE A 31 -8.68 -45.29 -7.27
C ILE A 31 -7.33 -44.57 -7.48
N SER A 32 -6.66 -44.84 -8.62
CA SER A 32 -5.44 -44.12 -9.01
C SER A 32 -5.69 -42.61 -9.23
N ILE A 33 -4.66 -41.79 -8.96
CA ILE A 33 -4.70 -40.32 -9.15
C ILE A 33 -5.08 -39.94 -10.59
N VAL A 34 -4.70 -40.77 -11.57
CA VAL A 34 -5.00 -40.52 -12.99
C VAL A 34 -6.50 -40.58 -13.24
N VAL A 35 -7.17 -41.62 -12.75
CA VAL A 35 -8.60 -41.82 -12.97
C VAL A 35 -9.41 -40.80 -12.16
N SER A 36 -8.99 -40.48 -10.93
CA SER A 36 -9.67 -39.42 -10.15
C SER A 36 -9.56 -38.05 -10.82
N CYS A 37 -8.41 -37.70 -11.40
CA CYS A 37 -8.24 -36.45 -12.14
C CYS A 37 -9.07 -36.41 -13.43
N GLN A 38 -9.23 -37.54 -14.11
CA GLN A 38 -10.07 -37.66 -15.31
C GLN A 38 -11.55 -37.45 -14.98
N ILE A 39 -12.05 -38.08 -13.91
CA ILE A 39 -13.44 -37.96 -13.46
C ILE A 39 -13.77 -36.51 -13.09
N VAL A 40 -12.85 -35.82 -12.42
CA VAL A 40 -13.05 -34.45 -11.92
C VAL A 40 -12.63 -33.38 -12.94
N CYS A 41 -12.18 -33.78 -14.13
CA CYS A 41 -11.73 -32.89 -15.21
C CYS A 41 -10.69 -31.85 -14.73
N ILE A 42 -9.65 -32.32 -14.04
CA ILE A 42 -8.51 -31.50 -13.58
C ILE A 42 -7.21 -32.00 -14.22
N SER A 43 -6.29 -31.08 -14.56
CA SER A 43 -4.96 -31.49 -15.02
C SER A 43 -4.15 -32.08 -13.86
N ARG A 44 -3.32 -33.08 -14.17
CA ARG A 44 -2.41 -33.68 -13.17
C ARG A 44 -1.46 -32.64 -12.56
N THR A 45 -1.01 -31.67 -13.35
CA THR A 45 -0.16 -30.56 -12.86
C THR A 45 -0.87 -29.72 -11.80
N ALA A 46 -2.15 -29.42 -12.01
CA ALA A 46 -2.95 -28.69 -11.02
C ALA A 46 -3.25 -29.53 -9.76
N TYR A 47 -3.38 -30.86 -9.90
CA TYR A 47 -3.50 -31.77 -8.76
C TYR A 47 -2.24 -31.73 -7.89
N TYR A 48 -1.04 -31.81 -8.48
CA TYR A 48 0.21 -31.77 -7.72
C TYR A 48 0.62 -30.37 -7.27
N TYR A 49 0.13 -29.32 -7.91
CA TYR A 49 0.47 -27.95 -7.54
C TYR A 49 0.01 -27.62 -6.12
N GLU A 50 0.94 -27.22 -5.27
CA GLU A 50 0.66 -26.66 -3.95
C GLU A 50 1.03 -25.17 -3.96
N PRO A 51 0.08 -24.27 -3.62
CA PRO A 51 0.38 -22.86 -3.55
C PRO A 51 1.39 -22.63 -2.43
N LYS A 52 2.61 -22.20 -2.79
CA LYS A 52 3.61 -21.79 -1.81
C LYS A 52 3.16 -20.47 -1.18
N LEU A 53 2.77 -20.52 0.09
CA LEU A 53 2.57 -19.31 0.87
C LEU A 53 3.94 -18.64 1.03
N ASN A 54 4.03 -17.34 0.73
CA ASN A 54 5.23 -16.60 1.03
C ASN A 54 5.30 -16.42 2.55
N ASP A 55 6.47 -16.70 3.11
CA ASP A 55 6.74 -16.42 4.50
C ASP A 55 6.81 -14.89 4.67
N ASP A 56 5.69 -14.34 5.15
CA ASP A 56 5.52 -12.91 5.41
C ASP A 56 5.93 -12.57 6.86
N ASP A 57 6.26 -13.58 7.70
CA ASP A 57 6.44 -13.44 9.16
C ASP A 57 7.67 -12.60 9.50
N ALA A 58 8.78 -12.82 8.79
CA ALA A 58 9.99 -12.01 8.98
C ALA A 58 9.77 -10.52 8.66
N ILE A 59 8.91 -10.22 7.68
CA ILE A 59 8.53 -8.83 7.34
C ILE A 59 7.62 -8.28 8.41
N VAL A 60 6.71 -9.11 8.93
CA VAL A 60 5.77 -8.75 9.99
C VAL A 60 6.53 -8.32 11.24
N ASP A 61 7.43 -9.15 11.74
CA ASP A 61 8.17 -8.88 12.97
C ASP A 61 8.97 -7.58 12.89
N LYS A 62 9.66 -7.36 11.76
CA LYS A 62 10.47 -6.15 11.56
C LYS A 62 9.64 -4.90 11.34
N LEU A 63 8.48 -4.99 10.69
CA LEU A 63 7.57 -3.86 10.61
C LEU A 63 7.02 -3.51 11.98
N THR A 64 6.61 -4.50 12.78
CA THR A 64 6.11 -4.30 14.15
C THR A 64 7.15 -3.60 15.01
N GLU A 65 8.39 -4.10 15.05
CA GLU A 65 9.52 -3.50 15.79
C GLU A 65 9.74 -2.02 15.39
N LEU A 66 9.68 -1.71 14.09
CA LEU A 66 9.85 -0.34 13.60
C LEU A 66 8.68 0.58 13.95
N THR A 67 7.46 0.06 13.94
CA THR A 67 6.26 0.84 14.26
C THR A 67 6.14 1.14 15.75
N GLU A 68 6.55 0.21 16.61
CA GLU A 68 6.63 0.43 18.05
C GLU A 68 7.68 1.49 18.39
N ARG A 69 8.87 1.39 17.78
CA ARG A 69 9.94 2.38 18.00
C ARG A 69 9.60 3.76 17.43
N HIS A 70 8.87 3.81 16.32
CA HIS A 70 8.63 5.05 15.57
C HIS A 70 7.17 5.19 15.10
N THR A 71 6.28 5.46 16.05
CA THR A 71 4.82 5.61 15.82
C THR A 71 4.42 6.70 14.80
N ARG A 72 5.28 7.70 14.55
CA ARG A 72 5.02 8.78 13.58
C ARG A 72 5.50 8.46 12.16
N TRP A 73 6.20 7.35 11.96
CA TRP A 73 6.75 7.00 10.65
C TRP A 73 5.70 6.32 9.79
N GLY A 74 5.51 6.84 8.58
CA GLY A 74 4.73 6.16 7.54
C GLY A 74 5.60 5.20 6.73
N PHE A 75 4.94 4.39 5.91
CA PHE A 75 5.55 3.35 5.07
C PHE A 75 6.85 3.76 4.34
N PRO A 76 6.97 4.93 3.66
CA PRO A 76 8.22 5.28 2.97
C PRO A 76 9.44 5.39 3.90
N LYS A 77 9.24 5.81 5.15
CA LYS A 77 10.32 5.88 6.14
C LYS A 77 10.69 4.50 6.66
N CYS A 78 9.69 3.67 6.97
CA CYS A 78 9.92 2.29 7.39
C CYS A 78 10.65 1.48 6.31
N TYR A 79 10.22 1.57 5.04
CA TYR A 79 10.89 0.88 3.93
C TYR A 79 12.34 1.35 3.73
N LYS A 80 12.59 2.67 3.78
CA LYS A 80 13.96 3.20 3.71
C LYS A 80 14.84 2.71 4.87
N ARG A 81 14.27 2.59 6.08
CA ARG A 81 14.99 2.04 7.23
C ARG A 81 15.29 0.55 7.04
N LEU A 82 14.34 -0.24 6.55
CA LEU A 82 14.54 -1.66 6.24
C LEU A 82 15.68 -1.85 5.22
N ARG A 83 15.74 -1.02 4.17
CA ARG A 83 16.86 -1.05 3.22
C ARG A 83 18.20 -0.69 3.85
N LYS A 84 18.22 0.27 4.79
CA LYS A 84 19.44 0.61 5.55
C LYS A 84 19.89 -0.51 6.50
N LEU A 85 18.97 -1.34 6.98
CA LEU A 85 19.26 -2.53 7.79
C LEU A 85 19.75 -3.72 6.95
N GLY A 86 19.79 -3.59 5.61
CA GLY A 86 20.30 -4.63 4.71
C GLY A 86 19.24 -5.57 4.14
N TYR A 87 17.96 -5.39 4.45
CA TYR A 87 16.90 -6.26 3.92
C TYR A 87 16.66 -5.99 2.43
N VAL A 88 16.76 -7.03 1.60
CA VAL A 88 16.59 -6.96 0.13
C VAL A 88 15.14 -7.24 -0.31
N TRP A 89 14.16 -7.03 0.58
CA TRP A 89 12.76 -7.29 0.27
C TRP A 89 12.21 -6.37 -0.82
N ASN A 90 11.34 -6.93 -1.67
CA ASN A 90 10.66 -6.17 -2.71
C ASN A 90 9.70 -5.14 -2.08
N HIS A 91 9.78 -3.89 -2.51
CA HIS A 91 8.89 -2.82 -2.10
C HIS A 91 7.40 -3.19 -2.15
N LYS A 92 6.95 -3.87 -3.22
CA LYS A 92 5.54 -4.28 -3.38
C LYS A 92 5.12 -5.30 -2.32
N HIS A 93 6.03 -6.19 -1.95
CA HIS A 93 5.79 -7.24 -0.96
C HIS A 93 5.66 -6.62 0.44
N VAL A 94 6.61 -5.78 0.83
CA VAL A 94 6.56 -5.06 2.12
C VAL A 94 5.33 -4.16 2.20
N TYR A 95 4.95 -3.50 1.09
CA TYR A 95 3.74 -2.66 1.05
C TYR A 95 2.46 -3.47 1.24
N ARG A 96 2.37 -4.67 0.67
CA ARG A 96 1.22 -5.57 0.84
C ARG A 96 1.06 -5.95 2.32
N VAL A 97 2.15 -6.39 2.96
CA VAL A 97 2.17 -6.77 4.38
C VAL A 97 1.82 -5.56 5.26
N TYR A 98 2.45 -4.41 5.03
CA TYR A 98 2.15 -3.17 5.76
C TYR A 98 0.67 -2.75 5.66
N THR A 99 0.07 -2.89 4.47
CA THR A 99 -1.36 -2.57 4.25
C THR A 99 -2.27 -3.59 4.94
N ALA A 100 -1.91 -4.88 4.91
CA ALA A 100 -2.65 -5.94 5.60
C ALA A 100 -2.70 -5.72 7.11
N MET A 101 -1.61 -5.19 7.70
CA MET A 101 -1.53 -4.79 9.11
C MET A 101 -2.36 -3.54 9.45
N LYS A 102 -2.97 -2.87 8.47
CA LYS A 102 -3.75 -1.63 8.64
C LYS A 102 -3.02 -0.50 9.39
N LEU A 103 -1.69 -0.45 9.33
CA LEU A 103 -0.82 0.57 9.94
C LEU A 103 -0.86 1.93 9.20
N ASN A 104 -1.95 2.21 8.49
CA ASN A 104 -2.07 3.40 7.65
C ASN A 104 -2.37 4.62 8.52
N LEU A 105 -1.31 5.33 8.93
CA LEU A 105 -1.41 6.65 9.52
C LEU A 105 -2.17 7.58 8.57
N ARG A 106 -3.40 7.95 8.93
CA ARG A 106 -4.18 8.91 8.15
C ARG A 106 -3.46 10.26 8.16
N ARG A 107 -2.96 10.68 6.99
CA ARG A 107 -2.40 12.02 6.82
C ARG A 107 -3.51 13.03 7.11
N LYS A 108 -3.35 13.86 8.15
CA LYS A 108 -4.26 15.00 8.38
C LYS A 108 -4.18 15.90 7.15
N ALA A 109 -5.32 16.16 6.51
CA ALA A 109 -5.38 17.13 5.43
C ALA A 109 -4.94 18.50 5.96
N LYS A 110 -4.14 19.24 5.18
CA LYS A 110 -3.79 20.62 5.54
C LYS A 110 -5.09 21.41 5.61
N ARG A 111 -5.43 21.96 6.77
CA ARG A 111 -6.55 22.89 6.91
C ARG A 111 -6.24 24.08 6.00
N ARG A 112 -7.12 24.38 5.04
CA ARG A 112 -6.98 25.61 4.26
C ARG A 112 -7.00 26.76 5.26
N LEU A 113 -5.97 27.60 5.23
CA LEU A 113 -6.02 28.86 5.94
C LEU A 113 -7.15 29.68 5.29
N PRO A 114 -7.90 30.48 6.07
CA PRO A 114 -8.84 31.42 5.47
C PRO A 114 -8.12 32.29 4.45
N ALA A 115 -8.80 32.64 3.37
CA ALA A 115 -8.25 33.55 2.37
C ALA A 115 -7.83 34.84 3.10
N ARG A 116 -6.55 35.22 2.98
CA ARG A 116 -6.11 36.55 3.41
C ARG A 116 -6.83 37.53 2.49
N ALA A 117 -7.73 38.34 3.03
CA ALA A 117 -8.21 39.54 2.38
C ALA A 117 -7.20 40.64 2.78
N PRO A 118 -6.15 40.92 1.96
CA PRO A 118 -5.30 42.06 2.25
C PRO A 118 -6.20 43.31 2.22
N GLU A 119 -6.17 44.11 3.28
CA GLU A 119 -6.77 45.43 3.22
C GLU A 119 -6.06 46.24 2.11
N PRO A 120 -6.81 46.99 1.30
CA PRO A 120 -6.22 47.79 0.25
C PRO A 120 -5.23 48.79 0.87
N LEU A 121 -4.06 48.92 0.25
CA LEU A 121 -3.05 49.90 0.67
C LEU A 121 -3.67 51.30 0.68
N THR A 122 -3.72 51.94 1.84
CA THR A 122 -4.15 53.33 1.97
C THR A 122 -3.08 54.26 1.40
N VAL A 123 -3.42 54.95 0.31
CA VAL A 123 -2.56 56.01 -0.24
C VAL A 123 -2.76 57.28 0.62
N PRO A 124 -1.70 57.85 1.21
CA PRO A 124 -1.83 59.08 1.98
C PRO A 124 -2.12 60.28 1.07
N ASN A 125 -3.00 61.18 1.54
CA ASN A 125 -3.41 62.38 0.80
C ASN A 125 -2.36 63.50 0.81
N SER A 126 -1.31 63.39 1.63
CA SER A 126 -0.26 64.39 1.77
C SER A 126 1.10 63.76 2.07
N LEU A 127 2.16 64.46 1.67
CA LEU A 127 3.55 64.06 1.95
C LEU A 127 3.80 64.08 3.47
N GLY A 128 4.41 63.01 4.00
CA GLY A 128 4.77 62.88 5.43
C GLY A 128 3.71 62.26 6.35
N HIS A 129 2.53 61.88 5.84
CA HIS A 129 1.47 61.24 6.64
C HIS A 129 1.72 59.77 6.99
N THR A 130 2.47 59.04 6.16
CA THR A 130 2.77 57.63 6.37
C THR A 130 4.27 57.40 6.37
N TRP A 131 4.76 56.72 7.40
CA TRP A 131 6.16 56.32 7.53
C TRP A 131 6.24 54.83 7.21
N SER A 132 6.88 54.48 6.11
CA SER A 132 7.23 53.09 5.81
C SER A 132 8.47 52.71 6.60
N MET A 133 8.39 51.66 7.41
CA MET A 133 9.56 51.10 8.07
C MET A 133 10.31 50.25 7.04
N ASP A 134 11.44 50.75 6.51
CA ASP A 134 12.32 49.97 5.61
C ASP A 134 13.29 49.13 6.46
N PHE A 135 13.19 47.80 6.35
CA PHE A 135 14.08 46.90 7.08
C PHE A 135 15.32 46.63 6.21
N MET A 136 16.35 47.47 6.36
CA MET A 136 17.66 47.21 5.78
C MET A 136 18.38 46.16 6.62
N SER A 137 18.61 44.96 6.05
CA SER A 137 19.45 43.93 6.68
C SER A 137 20.88 44.06 6.14
N ASP A 138 21.75 44.75 6.88
CA ASP A 138 23.18 44.70 6.59
C ASP A 138 23.73 43.31 6.91
N LYS A 139 23.98 42.52 5.86
CA LYS A 139 24.79 41.31 5.98
C LYS A 139 26.25 41.71 5.97
N CYS A 140 26.88 41.72 7.14
CA CYS A 140 28.33 41.83 7.25
C CYS A 140 28.96 40.55 6.68
N ASN A 141 29.39 40.60 5.42
CA ASN A 141 30.24 39.57 4.84
C ASN A 141 31.67 39.80 5.35
N SER A 142 32.04 39.15 6.45
CA SER A 142 33.43 39.15 6.90
C SER A 142 34.27 38.21 6.01
N PRO A 143 35.31 38.70 5.33
CA PRO A 143 36.23 37.82 4.62
C PRO A 143 37.10 37.06 5.62
N LEU A 144 37.21 35.76 5.34
CA LEU A 144 37.99 34.76 6.06
C LEU A 144 39.45 35.21 6.34
N LYS A 145 39.95 34.80 7.50
CA LYS A 145 41.37 34.51 7.75
C LYS A 145 41.48 33.10 8.28
#